data_AF-C1AEK8-F1
#
_entry.id   AF-C1AEK8-F1
#
_cell.length_a   1.000
_cell.length_b   1.000
_cell.length_c   1.000
_cell.angle_alpha   90.00
_cell.angle_beta   90.00
_cell.angle_gamma   90.00
#
_symmetry.space_group_name_H-M   'P 1'
#
loop_
_entity.id
_entity.type
_entity.pdbx_description
1 polymer ?
#
loop_
_entity_poly.entity_id
_entity_poly.type
_entity_poly.pdbx_seq_one_letter_code
_entity_poly.pdbx_strand_id
1 'polypeptide(L)'
;MPKPELLEKFPNPYADRDYEIYMETDEFTSLCPLGGVETDAIELKLLEGGAPDFATIRITYTPDVHCVELKSLKLYFWSFRNDGIFYERVVNRILDDLVEAVSPRALTVVGDFKVRGGLKSIITAKYVKGQ
;
A
#
# COMPACT_ATOMS: atom_id res chain seq x y z
N MET A 1 9.04 -9.22 -1.35
CA MET A 1 9.12 -7.95 -0.60
C MET A 1 8.80 -6.84 -1.59
N PRO A 2 8.03 -5.81 -1.17
CA PRO A 2 7.60 -4.75 -2.07
C PRO A 2 8.81 -4.01 -2.64
N LYS A 3 8.67 -3.54 -3.88
CA LYS A 3 9.75 -2.98 -4.69
C LYS A 3 9.62 -1.46 -4.85
N PRO A 4 10.00 -0.65 -3.84
CA PRO A 4 9.91 0.81 -3.92
C PRO A 4 10.74 1.41 -5.04
N GLU A 5 11.80 0.73 -5.51
CA GLU A 5 12.63 1.15 -6.64
C GLU A 5 11.86 1.25 -7.97
N LEU A 6 10.64 0.69 -8.03
CA LEU A 6 9.74 0.84 -9.18
C LEU A 6 9.00 2.17 -9.21
N LEU A 7 8.96 2.93 -8.11
CA LEU A 7 8.24 4.19 -8.03
C LEU A 7 9.01 5.28 -8.80
N GLU A 8 8.34 5.86 -9.79
CA GLU A 8 8.81 7.00 -10.55
C GLU A 8 8.00 8.25 -10.19
N LYS A 9 8.58 9.41 -10.48
CA LYS A 9 7.96 10.71 -10.21
C LYS A 9 8.18 11.67 -11.36
N PHE A 10 7.28 12.63 -11.47
CA PHE A 10 7.39 13.74 -12.43
C PHE A 10 7.20 15.09 -11.71
N PRO A 11 7.68 16.21 -12.30
CA PRO A 11 7.52 17.53 -11.71
C PRO A 11 6.04 17.89 -11.51
N ASN A 12 5.70 18.44 -10.34
CA ASN A 12 4.36 18.98 -10.11
C ASN A 12 4.10 20.16 -11.09
N PRO A 13 3.09 20.08 -11.98
CA PRO A 13 2.81 21.13 -12.96
C PRO A 13 2.26 22.43 -12.35
N TYR A 14 1.75 22.38 -11.12
CA TYR A 14 1.16 23.51 -10.38
C TYR A 14 1.69 23.58 -8.95
N ALA A 15 3.03 23.66 -8.80
CA ALA A 15 3.69 23.76 -7.49
C ALA A 15 3.44 25.10 -6.75
N ASP A 16 2.76 26.06 -7.40
CA ASP A 16 2.41 27.37 -6.85
C ASP A 16 1.17 27.34 -5.94
N ARG A 17 0.41 26.25 -5.94
CA ARG A 17 -0.83 26.11 -5.16
C ARG A 17 -0.97 24.71 -4.59
N ASP A 18 -1.68 24.61 -3.48
CA ASP A 18 -2.09 23.31 -2.96
C ASP A 18 -3.29 22.79 -3.76
N TYR A 19 -3.23 21.51 -4.12
CA TYR A 19 -4.34 20.75 -4.66
C TYR A 19 -4.25 19.30 -4.19
N GLU A 20 -5.36 18.58 -4.24
CA GLU A 20 -5.44 17.20 -3.79
C GLU A 20 -5.51 16.25 -4.99
N ILE A 21 -4.75 15.17 -4.92
CA ILE A 21 -4.83 14.05 -5.85
C ILE A 21 -5.42 12.85 -5.09
N TYR A 22 -6.57 12.37 -5.57
CA TYR A 22 -7.18 11.13 -5.12
C TYR A 22 -6.97 10.03 -6.18
N MET A 23 -6.52 8.87 -5.74
CA MET A 23 -6.37 7.66 -6.57
C MET A 23 -6.95 6.46 -5.83
N GLU A 24 -7.60 5.57 -6.57
CA GLU A 24 -8.16 4.33 -6.06
C GLU A 24 -7.83 3.17 -7.00
N THR A 25 -7.56 2.00 -6.43
CA THR A 25 -7.51 0.73 -7.17
C THR A 25 -8.12 -0.39 -6.34
N ASP A 26 -8.90 -1.24 -6.97
CA ASP A 26 -9.44 -2.48 -6.42
C ASP A 26 -8.64 -3.73 -6.86
N GLU A 27 -7.54 -3.53 -7.60
CA GLU A 27 -6.68 -4.59 -8.12
C GLU A 27 -5.55 -4.98 -7.14
N PHE A 28 -5.49 -4.39 -5.94
CA PHE A 28 -4.46 -4.72 -4.97
C PHE A 28 -4.67 -6.12 -4.38
N THR A 29 -3.60 -6.91 -4.37
CA THR A 29 -3.57 -8.21 -3.71
C THR A 29 -2.20 -8.47 -3.10
N SER A 30 -2.19 -9.20 -1.99
CA SER A 30 -1.00 -9.75 -1.34
C SER A 30 -1.33 -11.14 -0.82
N LEU A 31 -0.36 -11.81 -0.19
CA LEU A 31 -0.61 -13.06 0.48
C LEU A 31 -0.76 -12.86 1.99
N CYS A 32 -1.66 -13.62 2.61
CA CYS A 32 -1.70 -13.74 4.06
C CYS A 32 -0.38 -14.37 4.53
N PRO A 33 0.28 -13.87 5.58
CA PRO A 33 1.54 -14.41 6.09
C PRO A 33 1.42 -15.78 6.81
N LEU A 34 0.47 -16.65 6.44
CA LEU A 34 0.27 -17.98 7.05
C LEU A 34 1.59 -18.78 7.05
N GLY A 35 2.10 -19.04 8.25
CA GLY A 35 3.39 -19.69 8.52
C GLY A 35 4.25 -19.09 9.64
N GLY A 36 3.82 -18.01 10.30
CA GLY A 36 4.65 -17.30 11.31
C GLY A 36 4.08 -17.13 12.71
N VAL A 37 2.83 -17.54 12.98
CA VAL A 37 2.27 -17.52 14.33
C VAL A 37 1.95 -18.96 14.70
N GLU A 38 2.76 -19.48 15.63
CA GLU A 38 2.73 -20.81 16.24
C GLU A 38 1.39 -21.52 16.12
N THR A 39 1.33 -22.64 15.39
CA THR A 39 0.45 -23.75 15.74
C THR A 39 0.92 -25.03 15.04
N ASP A 40 1.11 -26.04 15.87
CA ASP A 40 0.99 -27.50 15.74
C ASP A 40 0.14 -28.12 14.59
N ALA A 41 -0.39 -27.34 13.66
CA ALA A 41 -1.11 -27.83 12.49
C ALA A 41 -0.14 -28.17 11.35
N ILE A 42 0.37 -29.40 11.35
CA ILE A 42 1.18 -30.00 10.26
C ILE A 42 0.48 -29.87 8.89
N GLU A 43 -0.86 -29.81 8.87
CA GLU A 43 -1.67 -29.62 7.65
C GLU A 43 -1.52 -28.22 7.02
N LEU A 44 -1.15 -27.18 7.80
CA LEU A 44 -0.94 -25.82 7.27
C LEU A 44 0.35 -25.67 6.47
N LYS A 45 1.27 -26.65 6.53
CA LYS A 45 2.50 -26.66 5.73
C LYS A 45 2.22 -26.82 4.23
N LEU A 46 1.04 -27.33 3.86
CA LEU A 46 0.54 -27.36 2.48
C LEU A 46 0.01 -25.99 2.01
N LEU A 47 -0.09 -25.00 2.90
CA LEU A 47 -0.49 -23.62 2.60
C LEU A 47 0.71 -22.67 2.62
N GLU A 48 1.94 -23.16 2.37
CA GLU A 48 3.11 -22.32 2.17
C GLU A 48 2.82 -21.26 1.09
N GLY A 49 2.94 -19.99 1.46
CA GLY A 49 2.53 -18.85 0.65
C GLY A 49 1.24 -18.19 1.13
N GLY A 50 0.36 -18.89 1.85
CA GLY A 50 -0.89 -18.34 2.38
C GLY A 50 -1.96 -18.05 1.33
N ALA A 51 -3.19 -17.81 1.78
CA ALA A 51 -4.30 -17.43 0.90
C ALA A 51 -4.12 -15.98 0.42
N PRO A 52 -4.54 -15.66 -0.82
CA PRO A 52 -4.53 -14.29 -1.31
C PRO A 52 -5.51 -13.43 -0.52
N ASP A 53 -5.05 -12.26 -0.11
CA ASP A 53 -5.84 -11.18 0.43
C ASP A 53 -6.03 -10.12 -0.66
N PHE A 54 -7.22 -9.50 -0.69
CA PHE A 54 -7.58 -8.46 -1.66
C PHE A 54 -8.00 -7.21 -0.92
N ALA A 55 -7.66 -6.04 -1.46
CA ALA A 55 -8.06 -4.77 -0.88
C ALA A 55 -8.38 -3.73 -1.96
N THR A 56 -9.23 -2.77 -1.60
CA THR A 56 -9.26 -1.49 -2.30
C THR A 56 -8.27 -0.56 -1.61
N ILE A 57 -7.28 -0.05 -2.35
CA ILE A 57 -6.30 0.92 -1.85
C ILE A 57 -6.71 2.30 -2.34
N ARG A 58 -6.84 3.24 -1.40
CA ARG A 58 -7.12 4.65 -1.68
C ARG A 58 -5.94 5.49 -1.22
N ILE A 59 -5.45 6.35 -2.10
CA ILE A 59 -4.39 7.30 -1.83
C ILE A 59 -4.94 8.70 -2.04
N THR A 60 -4.82 9.53 -1.01
CA THR A 60 -5.12 10.96 -1.08
C THR A 60 -3.87 11.74 -0.70
N TYR A 61 -3.38 12.64 -1.56
CA TYR A 61 -2.19 13.42 -1.23
C TYR A 61 -2.18 14.82 -1.82
N THR A 62 -1.48 15.71 -1.12
CA THR A 62 -1.13 17.05 -1.61
C THR A 62 0.35 17.01 -2.04
N PRO A 63 0.65 17.08 -3.34
CA PRO A 63 2.04 17.07 -3.82
C PRO A 63 2.78 18.33 -3.36
N ASP A 64 4.12 18.21 -3.22
CA ASP A 64 4.99 19.38 -3.12
C ASP A 64 5.56 19.69 -4.51
N VAL A 65 6.82 19.35 -4.77
CA VAL A 65 7.49 19.60 -6.07
C VAL A 65 7.38 18.43 -7.05
N HIS A 66 6.92 17.26 -6.60
CA HIS A 66 6.75 16.07 -7.43
C HIS A 66 5.39 15.39 -7.26
N CYS A 67 4.93 14.75 -8.31
CA CYS A 67 3.78 13.84 -8.34
C CYS A 67 4.26 12.41 -8.62
N VAL A 68 3.54 11.41 -8.12
CA VAL A 68 3.82 9.99 -8.42
C VAL A 68 3.36 9.66 -9.84
N GLU A 69 4.18 8.92 -10.60
CA GLU A 69 3.82 8.45 -11.94
C GLU A 69 2.91 7.21 -11.86
N LEU A 70 1.79 7.23 -12.60
CA LEU A 70 0.69 6.28 -12.42
C LEU A 70 1.06 4.84 -12.83
N LYS A 71 1.82 4.65 -13.91
CA LYS A 71 2.26 3.32 -14.34
C LYS A 71 3.22 2.69 -13.31
N SER A 72 4.12 3.48 -12.76
CA SER A 72 5.08 3.11 -11.74
C SER A 72 4.38 2.67 -10.45
N LEU A 73 3.34 3.41 -10.03
CA LEU A 73 2.49 3.08 -8.89
C LEU A 73 1.77 1.74 -9.06
N LYS A 74 1.25 1.47 -10.25
CA LYS A 74 0.66 0.16 -10.59
C LYS A 74 1.68 -0.97 -10.45
N LEU A 75 2.88 -0.81 -11.01
CA LEU A 75 3.94 -1.81 -10.93
C LEU A 75 4.41 -2.05 -9.48
N TYR A 76 4.47 -0.97 -8.69
CA TYR A 76 4.72 -1.04 -7.26
C TYR A 76 3.65 -1.87 -6.54
N PHE A 77 2.36 -1.63 -6.76
CA PHE A 77 1.31 -2.46 -6.18
C PHE A 77 1.39 -3.93 -6.60
N TRP A 78 1.68 -4.22 -7.87
CA TRP A 78 1.86 -5.59 -8.34
C TRP A 78 3.04 -6.31 -7.68
N SER A 79 4.02 -5.57 -7.12
CA SER A 79 5.13 -6.17 -6.39
C SER A 79 4.71 -6.86 -5.08
N PHE A 80 3.55 -6.50 -4.50
CA PHE A 80 3.01 -7.11 -3.28
C PHE A 80 2.34 -8.47 -3.52
N ARG A 81 2.02 -8.81 -4.78
CA ARG A 81 1.13 -9.93 -5.14
C ARG A 81 1.50 -11.28 -4.52
N ASN A 82 2.80 -11.54 -4.39
CA ASN A 82 3.32 -12.81 -3.86
C ASN A 82 3.97 -12.65 -2.48
N ASP A 83 3.73 -11.54 -1.79
CA ASP A 83 4.33 -11.25 -0.49
C ASP A 83 3.37 -11.60 0.64
N GLY A 84 3.86 -12.42 1.58
CA GLY A 84 3.19 -12.65 2.86
C GLY A 84 3.31 -11.44 3.77
N ILE A 85 2.25 -10.66 3.93
CA ILE A 85 2.30 -9.37 4.63
C ILE A 85 0.98 -9.05 5.35
N PHE A 86 1.07 -8.57 6.60
CA PHE A 86 -0.09 -8.10 7.36
C PHE A 86 -0.66 -6.80 6.79
N TYR A 87 -1.97 -6.62 6.90
CA TYR A 87 -2.71 -5.47 6.36
C TYR A 87 -2.17 -4.13 6.88
N GLU A 88 -1.83 -4.09 8.16
CA GLU A 88 -1.24 -2.93 8.85
C GLU A 88 0.11 -2.57 8.22
N ARG A 89 0.94 -3.58 7.94
CA ARG A 89 2.24 -3.38 7.30
C ARG A 89 2.09 -2.99 5.84
N VAL A 90 1.13 -3.54 5.09
CA VAL A 90 0.83 -3.11 3.71
C VAL A 90 0.58 -1.60 3.68
N VAL A 91 -0.36 -1.11 4.48
CA VAL A 91 -0.80 0.29 4.40
C VAL A 91 0.29 1.25 4.87
N ASN A 92 0.99 0.94 5.96
CA ASN A 92 2.11 1.77 6.43
C ASN A 92 3.29 1.74 5.44
N ARG A 93 3.59 0.59 4.84
CA ARG A 93 4.67 0.49 3.86
C ARG A 93 4.39 1.30 2.60
N ILE A 94 3.15 1.26 2.09
CA ILE A 94 2.72 2.09 0.96
C ILE A 94 2.86 3.58 1.32
N LEU A 95 2.47 3.98 2.54
CA LEU A 95 2.64 5.36 3.00
C LEU A 95 4.13 5.76 2.98
N ASP A 96 4.98 4.99 3.65
CA ASP A 96 6.41 5.29 3.80
C ASP A 96 7.13 5.38 2.44
N ASP A 97 6.91 4.38 1.57
CA ASP A 97 7.55 4.32 0.24
C ASP A 97 7.10 5.51 -0.64
N LEU A 98 5.83 5.93 -0.56
CA LEU A 98 5.34 7.10 -1.29
C LEU A 98 5.86 8.41 -0.71
N VAL A 99 5.95 8.55 0.62
CA VAL A 99 6.55 9.73 1.27
C VAL A 99 8.00 9.89 0.83
N GLU A 100 8.77 8.81 0.82
CA GLU A 100 10.15 8.81 0.36
C GLU A 100 10.24 9.14 -1.15
N ALA A 101 9.39 8.54 -1.97
CA ALA A 101 9.43 8.74 -3.42
C ALA A 101 9.13 10.19 -3.83
N VAL A 102 8.05 10.79 -3.31
CA VAL A 102 7.52 12.08 -3.83
C VAL A 102 7.56 13.24 -2.84
N SER A 103 7.92 13.00 -1.57
CA SER A 103 8.02 14.04 -0.52
C SER A 103 6.80 14.97 -0.47
N PRO A 104 5.58 14.43 -0.29
CA PRO A 104 4.35 15.20 -0.34
C PRO A 104 4.24 16.16 0.86
N ARG A 105 3.28 17.08 0.81
CA ARG A 105 2.93 17.94 1.95
C ARG A 105 2.05 17.19 2.96
N ALA A 106 1.11 16.40 2.44
CA ALA A 106 0.27 15.50 3.19
C ALA A 106 -0.04 14.27 2.34
N LEU A 107 -0.18 13.10 2.97
CA LEU A 107 -0.50 11.83 2.32
C LEU A 107 -1.35 11.00 3.28
N THR A 108 -2.43 10.43 2.79
CA THR A 108 -3.24 9.42 3.48
C THR A 108 -3.36 8.19 2.60
N VAL A 109 -3.12 7.02 3.18
CA VAL A 109 -3.35 5.73 2.54
C VAL A 109 -4.41 4.99 3.34
N VAL A 110 -5.46 4.53 2.66
CA VAL A 110 -6.51 3.69 3.24
C VAL A 110 -6.50 2.35 2.51
N GLY A 111 -6.31 1.26 3.26
CA GLY A 111 -6.46 -0.11 2.77
C GLY A 111 -7.76 -0.72 3.29
N ASP A 112 -8.68 -0.97 2.37
CA ASP A 112 -10.01 -1.52 2.62
C ASP A 112 -10.04 -3.00 2.20
N PHE A 113 -9.62 -3.88 3.12
CA PHE A 113 -9.40 -5.31 2.87
C PHE A 113 -10.71 -6.09 2.82
N LYS A 114 -10.81 -7.11 1.97
CA LYS A 114 -11.99 -7.99 1.91
C LYS A 114 -12.16 -8.78 3.22
N VAL A 115 -13.38 -9.26 3.46
CA VAL A 115 -13.75 -9.93 4.72
C VAL A 115 -13.01 -11.25 4.88
N ARG A 116 -12.45 -11.48 6.07
CA ARG A 116 -11.79 -12.74 6.46
C ARG A 116 -12.27 -13.18 7.84
N GLY A 117 -12.69 -14.44 7.96
CA GLY A 117 -13.25 -14.96 9.22
C GLY A 117 -14.47 -14.18 9.72
N GLY A 118 -15.24 -13.57 8.82
CA GLY A 118 -16.38 -12.70 9.17
C GLY A 118 -16.01 -11.28 9.60
N LEU A 119 -14.71 -10.92 9.62
CA LEU A 119 -14.23 -9.59 10.01
C LEU A 119 -13.83 -8.75 8.80
N LYS A 120 -14.20 -7.48 8.84
CA LYS A 120 -13.81 -6.45 7.87
C LYS A 120 -12.74 -5.56 8.50
N SER A 121 -11.61 -5.40 7.82
CA SER A 121 -10.51 -4.55 8.29
C SER A 121 -10.30 -3.40 7.33
N ILE A 122 -10.33 -2.17 7.86
CA ILE A 122 -9.97 -0.95 7.15
C ILE A 122 -8.83 -0.31 7.91
N ILE A 123 -7.66 -0.25 7.29
CA ILE A 123 -6.46 0.36 7.88
C ILE A 123 -6.27 1.73 7.25
N THR A 124 -5.96 2.74 8.06
CA THR A 124 -5.65 4.10 7.59
C THR A 124 -4.33 4.56 8.19
N ALA A 125 -3.41 5.02 7.36
CA ALA A 125 -2.16 5.65 7.76
C ALA A 125 -2.06 7.05 7.16
N LYS A 126 -1.45 7.98 7.90
CA LYS A 126 -1.38 9.40 7.54
C LYS A 126 0.02 9.95 7.77
N TYR A 127 0.44 10.83 6.88
CA TYR A 127 1.64 11.64 6.98
C TYR A 127 1.30 13.11 6.70
N VAL A 128 1.88 14.01 7.49
CA VAL A 128 1.84 15.46 7.29
C VAL A 128 3.25 15.99 7.51
N LYS A 129 3.77 16.77 6.56
CA LYS A 129 5.13 17.32 6.63
C LYS A 129 5.28 18.22 7.85
N GLY A 130 6.30 17.95 8.67
CA GLY A 130 6.60 18.71 9.89
C GLY A 130 5.83 18.29 11.13
N GLN A 131 5.10 17.17 11.06
CA GLN A 131 4.45 16.52 12.20
C GLN A 131 5.32 15.41 12.80
#